data_AF-A0A3D0YKL7-F1
#
_entry.id   AF-A0A3D0YKL7-F1
#
_cell.length_a   1.000
_cell.length_b   1.000
_cell.length_c   1.000
_cell.angle_alpha   90.00
_cell.angle_beta   90.00
_cell.angle_gamma   90.00
#
_symmetry.space_group_name_H-M   'P 1'
#
loop_
_entity.id
_entity.type
_entity.pdbx_description
1 polymer ?
#
loop_
_entity_poly.entity_id
_entity_poly.type
_entity_poly.pdbx_seq_one_letter_code
_entity_poly.pdbx_strand_id
1 'polypeptide(L)'
;MMTELLLLLVIAILSYALIRQHRAQKLLIQKQKKRNREVRREALMERDQLLDALGDAFLLVNEISQIVFANAAARKLVKGRKLSGRSLMEAFLDDQLSVAIMKCIRTGKPMQERVILHSTFTPLGAASEQGISAWVIDAAPLDSMDNEILTRVVIRDVTTEYLSDQVRRDFVANASHELRTPMAIINGYLENLLDDGLIEDQELATKFLGTMRKHGQRIARLVEDMLVISKMESGESIALNRDDFLVMDCIRDVVDRLELMIEKQGAVISKIIMPDDLTLNADRFYWTQILFNLVENALKQNPANGLE
;
A
#
# COMPACT_ATOMS: atom_id res chain seq x y z
N MET A 1 58.62 10.11 76.75
CA MET A 1 58.91 8.82 76.07
C MET A 1 57.73 7.86 76.01
N MET A 2 57.31 7.19 77.09
CA MET A 2 56.28 6.12 76.98
C MET A 2 54.90 6.63 76.55
N THR A 3 54.50 7.82 77.00
CA THR A 3 53.24 8.48 76.61
C THR A 3 53.23 8.95 75.17
N GLU A 4 54.37 9.42 74.64
CA GLU A 4 54.53 9.84 73.24
C GLU A 4 54.46 8.66 72.28
N LEU A 5 55.06 7.52 72.65
CA LEU A 5 54.99 6.29 71.86
C LEU A 5 53.55 5.77 71.76
N LEU A 6 52.80 5.84 72.86
CA LEU A 6 51.40 5.44 72.92
C LEU A 6 50.51 6.36 72.07
N LEU A 7 50.77 7.67 72.10
CA LEU A 7 50.07 8.66 71.26
C LEU A 7 50.30 8.40 69.76
N LEU A 8 51.55 8.15 69.36
CA LEU A 8 51.90 7.82 67.97
C LEU A 8 51.22 6.53 67.49
N LEU A 9 51.13 5.51 68.35
CA LEU A 9 50.45 4.25 68.05
C LEU A 9 48.93 4.46 67.85
N VAL A 10 48.30 5.27 68.71
CA VAL A 10 46.87 5.61 68.57
C VAL A 10 46.61 6.38 67.28
N ILE A 11 47.45 7.36 66.93
CA ILE A 11 47.33 8.11 65.67
C ILE A 11 47.52 7.19 64.45
N ALA A 12 48.48 6.27 64.50
CA ALA A 12 48.70 5.28 63.44
C ALA A 12 47.49 4.33 63.25
N ILE A 13 46.87 3.89 64.35
CA ILE A 13 45.67 3.04 64.30
C ILE A 13 44.47 3.82 63.76
N LEU A 14 44.25 5.06 64.23
CA LEU A 14 43.16 5.91 63.75
C LEU A 14 43.31 6.29 62.28
N SER A 15 44.52 6.65 61.84
CA SER A 15 44.81 6.94 60.43
C SER A 15 44.63 5.70 59.55
N TYR A 16 45.07 4.52 59.99
CA TYR A 16 44.82 3.26 59.28
C TYR A 16 43.32 2.95 59.18
N ALA A 17 42.56 3.13 60.27
CA ALA A 17 41.11 2.92 60.29
C ALA A 17 40.39 3.88 59.32
N LEU A 18 40.76 5.17 59.31
CA LEU A 18 40.21 6.18 58.39
C LEU A 18 40.53 5.85 56.91
N ILE A 19 41.77 5.46 56.61
CA ILE A 19 42.16 5.05 55.25
C ILE A 19 41.38 3.81 54.81
N ARG A 20 41.23 2.82 55.70
CA ARG A 20 40.44 1.61 55.43
C ARG A 20 38.97 1.93 55.19
N GLN A 21 38.37 2.79 56.00
CA GLN A 21 36.97 3.24 55.85
C GLN A 21 36.78 4.00 54.53
N HIS A 22 37.70 4.90 54.17
CA HIS A 22 37.63 5.66 52.93
C HIS A 22 37.82 4.78 51.68
N ARG A 23 38.71 3.77 51.75
CA ARG A 23 38.84 2.76 50.69
C ARG A 23 37.57 1.92 50.53
N ALA A 24 36.96 1.50 51.64
CA ALA A 24 35.71 0.74 51.62
C ALA A 24 34.54 1.54 51.03
N GLN A 25 34.40 2.83 51.39
CA GLN A 25 33.40 3.73 50.78
C GLN A 25 33.61 3.91 49.28
N LYS A 26 34.86 4.12 48.82
CA LYS A 26 35.18 4.23 47.39
C LYS A 26 34.78 2.96 46.62
N LEU A 27 35.08 1.78 47.17
CA LEU A 27 34.69 0.49 46.60
C LEU A 27 33.15 0.35 46.50
N LEU A 28 32.42 0.75 47.53
CA LEU A 28 30.95 0.67 47.54
C LEU A 28 30.31 1.62 46.50
N ILE A 29 30.82 2.84 46.38
CA ILE A 29 30.38 3.80 45.34
C ILE A 29 30.70 3.26 43.93
N GLN A 30 31.88 2.69 43.72
CA GLN A 30 32.22 2.06 42.43
C GLN A 30 31.29 0.90 42.10
N LYS A 31 30.98 0.05 43.09
CA LYS A 31 30.03 -1.07 42.94
C LYS A 31 28.62 -0.58 42.61
N GLN A 32 28.13 0.46 43.29
CA GLN A 32 26.84 1.09 42.97
C GLN A 32 26.82 1.70 41.57
N LYS A 33 27.85 2.45 41.16
CA LYS A 33 27.95 3.02 39.81
C LYS A 33 27.95 1.93 38.74
N LYS A 34 28.66 0.81 38.97
CA LYS A 34 28.66 -0.33 38.06
C LYS A 34 27.27 -0.96 37.96
N ARG A 35 26.61 -1.20 39.09
CA ARG A 35 25.25 -1.74 39.13
C ARG A 35 24.24 -0.83 38.42
N ASN A 36 24.27 0.47 38.65
CA ASN A 36 23.38 1.42 37.99
C ASN A 36 23.61 1.46 36.47
N ARG A 37 24.86 1.33 36.02
CA ARG A 37 25.19 1.22 34.58
C ARG A 37 24.67 -0.07 33.97
N GLU A 38 24.77 -1.20 34.68
CA GLU A 38 24.23 -2.49 34.25
C GLU A 38 22.71 -2.42 34.11
N VAL A 39 21.99 -1.97 35.15
CA VAL A 39 20.52 -1.81 35.13
C VAL A 39 20.07 -0.86 34.00
N ARG A 40 20.75 0.28 33.82
CA ARG A 40 20.43 1.22 32.74
C ARG A 40 20.67 0.59 31.36
N ARG A 41 21.72 -0.21 31.22
CA ARG A 41 22.03 -0.90 29.96
C ARG A 41 20.98 -1.96 29.65
N GLU A 42 20.56 -2.75 30.64
CA GLU A 42 19.49 -3.75 30.50
C GLU A 42 18.17 -3.07 30.09
N ALA A 43 17.78 -1.98 30.78
CA ALA A 43 16.58 -1.22 30.44
C ALA A 43 16.60 -0.63 29.02
N LEU A 44 17.76 -0.12 28.57
CA LEU A 44 17.91 0.39 27.20
C LEU A 44 17.82 -0.75 26.17
N MET A 45 18.40 -1.91 26.46
CA MET A 45 18.31 -3.09 25.59
C MET A 45 16.88 -3.60 25.47
N GLU A 46 16.15 -3.69 26.58
CA GLU A 46 14.75 -4.11 26.59
C GLU A 46 13.87 -3.12 25.83
N ARG A 47 14.04 -1.81 26.06
CA ARG A 47 13.36 -0.75 25.30
C ARG A 47 13.61 -0.89 23.80
N ASP A 48 14.88 -1.02 23.40
CA ASP A 48 15.25 -1.11 22.00
C ASP A 48 14.67 -2.38 21.36
N GLN A 49 14.63 -3.50 22.07
CA GLN A 49 13.99 -4.73 21.60
C GLN A 49 12.48 -4.56 21.41
N LEU A 50 11.78 -3.93 22.35
CA LEU A 50 10.34 -3.67 22.23
C LEU A 50 10.02 -2.74 21.06
N LEU A 51 10.81 -1.68 20.86
CA LEU A 51 10.63 -0.73 19.77
C LEU A 51 11.07 -1.30 18.41
N ASP A 52 12.05 -2.21 18.38
CA ASP A 52 12.48 -2.92 17.18
C ASP A 52 11.50 -4.04 16.79
N ALA A 53 10.68 -4.52 17.73
CA ALA A 53 9.57 -5.44 17.44
C ALA A 53 8.36 -4.75 16.77
N LEU A 54 8.30 -3.41 16.79
CA LEU A 54 7.32 -2.66 16.00
C LEU A 54 7.66 -2.81 14.51
N GLY A 55 6.65 -3.18 13.71
CA GLY A 55 6.79 -3.25 12.25
C GLY A 55 6.97 -1.87 11.59
N ASP A 56 6.38 -0.83 12.20
CA ASP A 56 6.44 0.54 11.72
C ASP A 56 7.76 1.23 12.13
N ALA A 57 8.20 2.20 11.33
CA ALA A 57 9.36 3.01 11.67
C ALA A 57 9.03 3.97 12.81
N PHE A 58 9.85 3.95 13.85
CA PHE A 58 9.65 4.74 15.06
C PHE A 58 10.86 5.63 15.32
N LEU A 59 10.61 6.91 15.58
CA LEU A 59 11.62 7.91 15.91
C LEU A 59 11.21 8.68 17.17
N LEU A 60 12.21 9.10 17.94
CA LEU A 60 12.06 10.18 18.92
C LEU A 60 12.89 11.37 18.46
N VAL A 61 12.25 12.53 18.45
CA VAL A 61 12.86 13.79 18.02
C VAL A 61 12.79 14.78 19.18
N ASN A 62 13.85 15.53 19.45
CA ASN A 62 13.83 16.60 20.44
C ASN A 62 13.23 17.90 19.86
N GLU A 63 13.07 18.90 20.73
CA GLU A 63 12.60 20.25 20.38
C GLU A 63 13.46 21.00 19.33
N ILE A 64 14.73 20.60 19.16
CA ILE A 64 15.67 21.15 18.16
C ILE A 64 15.67 20.31 16.87
N SER A 65 14.67 19.45 16.69
CA SER A 65 14.48 18.62 15.50
C SER A 65 15.60 17.61 15.23
N GLN A 66 16.32 17.20 16.28
CA GLN A 66 17.34 16.16 16.23
C GLN A 66 16.75 14.81 16.63
N ILE A 67 17.11 13.77 15.87
CA ILE A 67 16.68 12.40 16.13
C ILE A 67 17.45 11.86 17.34
N VAL A 68 16.77 11.66 18.47
CA VAL A 68 17.32 11.07 19.68
C VAL A 68 17.34 9.54 19.57
N PHE A 69 16.29 8.97 18.97
CA PHE A 69 16.14 7.52 18.81
C PHE A 69 15.52 7.18 17.47
N ALA A 70 15.91 6.03 16.92
CA ALA A 70 15.33 5.43 15.72
C ALA A 70 15.38 3.92 15.85
N ASN A 71 14.26 3.22 15.64
CA ASN A 71 14.21 1.75 15.69
C ASN A 71 14.81 1.11 14.40
N ALA A 72 14.85 -0.23 14.37
CA ALA A 72 15.37 -1.00 13.25
C ALA A 72 14.62 -0.73 11.95
N ALA A 73 13.29 -0.60 12.00
CA ALA A 73 12.47 -0.28 10.84
C ALA A 73 12.86 1.10 10.26
N ALA A 74 12.97 2.12 11.11
CA ALA A 74 13.43 3.45 10.69
C ALA A 74 14.85 3.44 10.09
N ARG A 75 15.77 2.66 10.67
CA ARG A 75 17.14 2.51 10.12
C ARG A 75 17.15 1.79 8.78
N LYS A 76 16.30 0.77 8.58
CA LYS A 76 16.14 0.08 7.29
C LYS A 76 15.67 1.04 6.21
N LEU A 77 14.73 1.93 6.53
CA LEU A 77 14.20 2.92 5.60
C LEU A 77 15.32 3.81 4.99
N VAL A 78 16.30 4.26 5.79
CA VAL A 78 17.46 5.04 5.30
C VAL A 78 18.67 4.20 4.88
N LYS A 79 18.48 2.91 4.57
CA LYS A 79 19.57 1.97 4.20
C LYS A 79 20.73 1.93 5.20
N GLY A 80 20.43 2.02 6.49
CA GLY A 80 21.43 1.91 7.56
C GLY A 80 22.27 3.17 7.81
N ARG A 81 21.93 4.31 7.21
CA ARG A 81 22.54 5.60 7.60
C ARG A 81 22.28 5.87 9.08
N LYS A 82 23.28 6.44 9.75
CA LYS A 82 23.15 6.81 11.16
C LYS A 82 22.13 7.94 11.32
N LEU A 83 21.01 7.66 11.97
CA LEU A 83 19.94 8.63 12.23
C LEU A 83 20.16 9.38 13.54
N SER A 84 20.59 8.70 14.60
CA SER A 84 20.74 9.31 15.92
C SER A 84 21.74 10.46 15.92
N GLY A 85 21.32 11.61 16.44
CA GLY A 85 22.07 12.86 16.53
C GLY A 85 22.01 13.74 15.28
N ARG A 86 21.32 13.33 14.21
CA ARG A 86 21.13 14.15 13.00
C ARG A 86 19.84 14.96 13.06
N SER A 87 19.83 16.08 12.34
CA SER A 87 18.60 16.84 12.09
C SER A 87 17.65 16.03 11.19
N LEU A 88 16.34 16.17 11.40
CA LEU A 88 15.32 15.59 10.52
C LEU A 88 15.57 15.91 9.04
N MET A 89 15.92 17.17 8.73
CA MET A 89 16.18 17.62 7.36
C MET A 89 17.44 16.99 6.73
N GLU A 90 18.41 16.56 7.55
CA GLU A 90 19.60 15.84 7.07
C GLU A 90 19.35 14.34 6.94
N ALA A 91 18.39 13.83 7.72
CA ALA A 91 18.07 12.42 7.81
C ALA A 91 17.14 11.95 6.68
N PHE A 92 16.16 12.79 6.30
CA PHE A 92 15.18 12.51 5.26
C PHE A 92 15.46 13.36 4.02
N LEU A 93 15.41 12.75 2.83
CA LEU A 93 15.69 13.42 1.56
C LEU A 93 14.46 14.15 1.01
N ASP A 94 13.28 13.83 1.53
CA ASP A 94 12.02 14.46 1.13
C ASP A 94 11.54 15.49 2.15
N ASP A 95 11.30 16.70 1.66
CA ASP A 95 10.90 17.84 2.48
C ASP A 95 9.49 17.67 3.08
N GLN A 96 8.57 16.94 2.43
CA GLN A 96 7.20 16.79 2.91
C GLN A 96 7.16 16.02 4.23
N LEU A 97 8.00 15.00 4.37
CA LEU A 97 8.09 14.19 5.59
C LEU A 97 8.65 15.02 6.76
N SER A 98 9.69 15.81 6.49
CA SER A 98 10.27 16.71 7.49
C SER A 98 9.28 17.80 7.92
N VAL A 99 8.57 18.40 6.97
CA VAL A 99 7.58 19.46 7.22
C VAL A 99 6.42 18.96 8.09
N ALA A 100 5.90 17.75 7.83
CA ALA A 100 4.85 17.14 8.64
C ALA A 100 5.29 17.01 10.11
N ILE A 101 6.48 16.44 10.37
CA ILE A 101 6.97 16.28 11.75
C ILE A 101 7.20 17.65 12.42
N MET A 102 7.78 18.61 11.70
CA MET A 102 8.05 19.96 12.21
C MET A 102 6.79 20.71 12.65
N LYS A 103 5.66 20.48 11.97
CA LYS A 103 4.38 21.09 12.33
C LYS A 103 3.87 20.58 13.68
N CYS A 104 4.10 19.30 14.02
CA CYS A 104 3.82 18.78 15.36
C CYS A 104 4.70 19.47 16.41
N ILE A 105 6.02 19.52 16.20
CA ILE A 105 6.98 20.15 17.12
C ILE A 105 6.59 21.61 17.40
N ARG A 106 6.26 22.37 16.35
CA ARG A 106 5.91 23.80 16.47
C ARG A 106 4.56 24.04 17.16
N THR A 107 3.59 23.16 16.94
CA THR A 107 2.22 23.36 17.47
C THR A 107 2.01 22.71 18.84
N GLY A 108 2.85 21.75 19.22
CA GLY A 108 2.70 20.96 20.44
C GLY A 108 1.42 20.11 20.45
N LYS A 109 0.82 19.86 19.27
CA LYS A 109 -0.41 19.07 19.15
C LYS A 109 -0.16 17.78 18.38
N PRO A 110 -0.81 16.67 18.76
CA PRO A 110 -0.80 15.45 17.95
C PRO A 110 -1.26 15.75 16.51
N MET A 111 -0.59 15.14 15.54
CA MET A 111 -0.91 15.25 14.13
C MET A 111 -0.70 13.92 13.41
N GLN A 112 -1.62 13.62 12.50
CA GLN A 112 -1.48 12.55 11.54
C GLN A 112 -1.56 13.15 10.13
N GLU A 113 -0.56 12.88 9.30
CA GLU A 113 -0.49 13.40 7.94
C GLU A 113 -0.12 12.27 6.97
N ARG A 114 -0.86 12.15 5.87
CA ARG A 114 -0.55 11.20 4.79
C ARG A 114 0.25 11.92 3.72
N VAL A 115 1.43 11.39 3.43
CA VAL A 115 2.38 11.93 2.44
C VAL A 115 2.45 10.96 1.27
N ILE A 116 2.17 11.45 0.06
CA ILE A 116 2.19 10.66 -1.17
C ILE A 116 3.36 11.13 -2.01
N LEU A 117 4.22 10.20 -2.40
CA LEU A 117 5.46 10.49 -3.07
C LEU A 117 5.46 9.85 -4.45
N HIS A 118 5.40 10.72 -5.46
CA HIS A 118 5.41 10.38 -6.87
C HIS A 118 6.86 10.41 -7.38
N SER A 119 7.70 9.44 -7.02
CA SER A 119 9.07 9.40 -7.52
C SER A 119 9.68 8.00 -7.47
N THR A 120 10.61 7.75 -8.39
CA THR A 120 11.53 6.60 -8.42
C THR A 120 12.38 6.49 -7.16
N PHE A 121 12.33 7.48 -6.27
CA PHE A 121 13.00 7.49 -4.98
C PHE A 121 11.96 7.55 -3.86
N THR A 122 11.99 6.56 -2.98
CA THR A 122 11.36 6.67 -1.65
C THR A 122 11.90 7.92 -0.93
N PRO A 123 11.18 8.48 0.06
CA PRO A 123 11.59 9.69 0.79
C PRO A 123 12.96 9.58 1.51
N LEU A 124 13.55 8.39 1.46
CA LEU A 124 14.77 7.99 2.15
C LEU A 124 15.88 7.52 1.20
N GLY A 125 15.72 7.72 -0.12
CA GLY A 125 16.79 7.49 -1.12
C GLY A 125 16.96 6.04 -1.58
N ALA A 126 15.95 5.19 -1.42
CA ALA A 126 15.88 3.93 -2.17
C ALA A 126 15.27 4.19 -3.56
N ALA A 127 16.04 3.90 -4.61
CA ALA A 127 15.52 3.75 -5.95
C ALA A 127 14.51 2.58 -5.91
N SER A 128 13.23 2.88 -6.03
CA SER A 128 12.19 1.91 -6.32
C SER A 128 12.09 1.83 -7.84
N GLU A 129 12.16 0.63 -8.39
CA GLU A 129 11.83 0.37 -9.78
C GLU A 129 10.34 0.69 -9.97
N GLN A 130 10.04 1.95 -10.33
CA GLN A 130 8.71 2.46 -10.68
C GLN A 130 7.59 2.14 -9.68
N GLY A 131 7.23 3.12 -8.85
CA GLY A 131 5.95 3.05 -8.14
C GLY A 131 5.74 4.22 -7.21
N ILE A 132 4.54 4.80 -7.23
CA ILE A 132 4.06 5.74 -6.22
C ILE A 132 4.27 5.07 -4.85
N SER A 133 4.82 5.79 -3.86
CA SER A 133 4.86 5.33 -2.48
C SER A 133 3.99 6.22 -1.61
N ALA A 134 3.28 5.62 -0.66
CA ALA A 134 2.37 6.32 0.23
C ALA A 134 2.75 6.02 1.69
N TRP A 135 2.91 7.08 2.47
CA TRP A 135 3.37 7.01 3.84
C TRP A 135 2.41 7.75 4.76
N VAL A 136 2.15 7.20 5.94
CA VAL A 136 1.42 7.89 7.01
C VAL A 136 2.40 8.24 8.11
N ILE A 137 2.45 9.52 8.45
CA ILE A 137 3.26 10.07 9.53
C ILE A 137 2.32 10.41 10.68
N ASP A 138 2.45 9.69 11.80
CA ASP A 138 1.83 10.05 13.08
C ASP A 138 2.89 10.68 13.97
N ALA A 139 2.69 11.94 14.35
CA ALA A 139 3.57 12.66 15.25
C ALA A 139 2.78 13.18 16.43
N ALA A 140 3.27 12.98 17.66
CA ALA A 140 2.70 13.65 18.80
C ALA A 140 3.76 13.95 19.88
N PRO A 141 3.55 15.02 20.67
CA PRO A 141 4.41 15.28 21.81
C PRO A 141 4.39 14.12 22.80
N LEU A 142 5.53 13.91 23.44
CA LEU A 142 5.76 12.94 24.49
C LEU A 142 6.45 13.67 25.63
N ASP A 143 5.74 13.77 26.75
CA ASP A 143 6.30 14.36 27.97
C ASP A 143 7.33 13.39 28.57
N SER A 144 8.59 13.84 28.65
CA SER A 144 9.66 13.10 29.31
C SER A 144 9.71 13.44 30.79
N MET A 145 10.09 12.46 31.62
CA MET A 145 10.29 12.61 33.07
C MET A 145 11.39 13.64 33.42
N ASP A 146 12.30 13.93 32.49
CA ASP A 146 13.45 14.83 32.67
C ASP A 146 13.21 16.26 32.13
N ASN A 147 11.95 16.66 31.91
CA ASN A 147 11.58 17.99 31.39
C ASN A 147 12.04 18.28 29.94
N GLU A 148 12.51 17.26 29.21
CA GLU A 148 12.78 17.32 27.78
C GLU A 148 11.48 17.08 26.98
N ILE A 149 11.13 18.01 26.09
CA ILE A 149 10.00 17.81 25.18
C ILE A 149 10.48 16.93 24.03
N LEU A 150 9.96 15.71 23.98
CA LEU A 150 10.19 14.80 22.87
C LEU A 150 8.96 14.75 21.98
N THR A 151 9.16 14.46 20.70
CA THR A 151 8.12 14.15 19.75
C THR A 151 8.29 12.70 19.32
N ARG A 152 7.27 11.88 19.59
CA ARG A 152 7.13 10.55 19.00
C ARG A 152 6.75 10.73 17.55
N VAL A 153 7.45 10.03 16.66
CA VAL A 153 7.07 9.93 15.25
C VAL A 153 6.98 8.47 14.86
N VAL A 154 5.86 8.09 14.26
CA VAL A 154 5.63 6.79 13.63
C VAL A 154 5.44 7.02 12.14
N ILE A 155 6.21 6.30 11.32
CA ILE A 155 6.12 6.34 9.87
C ILE A 155 5.71 4.94 9.41
N ARG A 156 4.54 4.86 8.78
CA ARG A 156 3.98 3.63 8.22
C ARG A 156 4.00 3.68 6.70
N ASP A 157 4.48 2.62 6.07
CA ASP A 157 4.30 2.37 4.64
C ASP A 157 2.86 1.89 4.42
N VAL A 158 2.07 2.64 3.65
CA VAL A 158 0.69 2.28 3.27
C VAL A 158 0.55 2.22 1.75
N THR A 159 1.67 1.97 1.05
CA THR A 159 1.72 1.99 -0.42
C THR A 159 0.73 0.99 -1.02
N THR A 160 0.68 -0.24 -0.49
CA THR A 160 -0.22 -1.29 -0.98
C THR A 160 -1.70 -0.91 -0.86
N GLU A 161 -2.10 -0.39 0.29
CA GLU A 161 -3.45 0.05 0.59
C GLU A 161 -3.82 1.24 -0.27
N TYR A 162 -2.90 2.20 -0.43
CA TYR A 162 -3.11 3.37 -1.27
C TYR A 162 -3.29 2.98 -2.74
N LEU A 163 -2.45 2.09 -3.28
CA LEU A 163 -2.56 1.62 -4.65
C LEU A 163 -3.87 0.84 -4.88
N SER A 164 -4.27 -0.02 -3.94
CA SER A 164 -5.57 -0.70 -4.00
C SER A 164 -6.74 0.29 -4.00
N ASP A 165 -6.72 1.27 -3.10
CA ASP A 165 -7.73 2.34 -3.04
C ASP A 165 -7.73 3.21 -4.31
N GLN A 166 -6.57 3.40 -4.95
CA GLN A 166 -6.46 4.15 -6.19
C GLN A 166 -7.07 3.35 -7.35
N VAL A 167 -6.70 2.08 -7.51
CA VAL A 167 -7.28 1.19 -8.55
C VAL A 167 -8.80 1.14 -8.43
N ARG A 168 -9.34 1.01 -7.22
CA ARG A 168 -10.79 1.02 -6.97
C ARG A 168 -11.44 2.33 -7.39
N ARG A 169 -10.83 3.48 -7.05
CA ARG A 169 -11.35 4.80 -7.43
C ARG A 169 -11.29 5.02 -8.94
N ASP A 170 -10.18 4.67 -9.57
CA ASP A 170 -9.99 4.79 -11.02
C ASP A 170 -10.98 3.87 -11.76
N PHE A 171 -11.21 2.66 -11.26
CA PHE A 171 -12.22 1.74 -11.77
C PHE A 171 -13.62 2.36 -11.72
N VAL A 172 -14.05 2.87 -10.56
CA VAL A 172 -15.38 3.51 -10.40
C VAL A 172 -15.54 4.75 -11.28
N ALA A 173 -14.49 5.57 -11.39
CA ALA A 173 -14.50 6.74 -12.27
C ALA A 173 -14.65 6.33 -13.74
N ASN A 174 -13.83 5.39 -14.20
CA ASN A 174 -13.87 4.88 -15.58
C ASN A 174 -15.22 4.22 -15.90
N ALA A 175 -15.74 3.41 -14.99
CA ALA A 175 -17.07 2.83 -15.07
C ALA A 175 -18.16 3.90 -15.26
N SER A 176 -18.12 4.96 -14.44
CA SER A 176 -19.07 6.07 -14.52
C SER A 176 -19.00 6.80 -15.86
N HIS A 177 -17.79 7.01 -16.39
CA HIS A 177 -17.58 7.62 -17.70
C HIS A 177 -18.09 6.73 -18.84
N GLU A 178 -17.76 5.44 -18.83
CA GLU A 178 -18.18 4.47 -19.84
C GLU A 178 -19.69 4.21 -19.86
N LEU A 179 -20.38 4.43 -18.73
CA LEU A 179 -21.86 4.38 -18.66
C LEU A 179 -22.52 5.69 -19.09
N ARG A 180 -21.93 6.86 -18.76
CA ARG A 180 -22.53 8.17 -19.06
C ARG A 180 -22.67 8.41 -20.56
N THR A 181 -21.65 8.07 -21.35
CA THR A 181 -21.64 8.27 -22.81
C THR A 181 -22.77 7.53 -23.53
N PRO A 182 -22.94 6.20 -23.39
CA PRO A 182 -24.05 5.49 -24.04
C PRO A 182 -25.42 5.95 -23.52
N MET A 183 -25.56 6.33 -22.24
CA MET A 183 -26.82 6.88 -21.73
C MET A 183 -27.16 8.23 -22.36
N ALA A 184 -26.18 9.14 -22.51
CA ALA A 184 -26.40 10.43 -23.17
C ALA A 184 -26.85 10.24 -24.63
N ILE A 185 -26.27 9.27 -25.34
CA ILE A 185 -26.68 8.93 -26.71
C ILE A 185 -28.13 8.39 -26.75
N ILE A 186 -28.48 7.49 -25.83
CA ILE A 186 -29.84 6.94 -25.74
C ILE A 186 -30.85 8.06 -25.49
N ASN A 187 -30.57 8.96 -24.54
CA ASN A 187 -31.44 10.08 -24.21
C ASN A 187 -31.57 11.07 -25.37
N GLY A 188 -30.48 11.41 -26.06
CA GLY A 188 -30.55 12.30 -27.23
C GLY A 188 -31.39 11.71 -28.37
N TYR A 189 -31.30 10.40 -28.61
CA TYR A 189 -32.20 9.76 -29.59
C TYR A 189 -33.66 9.69 -29.12
N LEU A 190 -33.91 9.54 -27.81
CA LEU A 190 -35.26 9.63 -27.23
C LEU A 190 -35.86 11.03 -27.40
N GLU A 191 -35.09 12.07 -27.10
CA GLU A 191 -35.48 13.48 -27.30
C GLU A 191 -35.82 13.72 -28.77
N ASN A 192 -34.96 13.31 -29.71
CA ASN A 192 -35.22 13.43 -31.14
C ASN A 192 -36.53 12.72 -31.57
N LEU A 193 -36.85 11.56 -30.98
CA LEU A 193 -38.08 10.82 -31.31
C LEU A 193 -39.34 11.50 -30.75
N LEU A 194 -39.27 12.02 -29.52
CA LEU A 194 -40.41 12.57 -28.81
C LEU A 194 -40.68 14.04 -29.14
N ASP A 195 -39.63 14.86 -29.20
CA ASP A 195 -39.73 16.31 -29.25
C ASP A 195 -39.62 16.86 -30.68
N ASP A 196 -38.81 16.22 -31.54
CA ASP A 196 -38.63 16.67 -32.94
C ASP A 196 -39.61 16.00 -33.92
N GLY A 197 -40.58 15.21 -33.43
CA GLY A 197 -41.61 14.56 -34.26
C GLY A 197 -41.09 13.43 -35.16
N LEU A 198 -39.84 13.00 -34.99
CA LEU A 198 -39.20 11.98 -35.84
C LEU A 198 -39.79 10.57 -35.69
N ILE A 199 -40.71 10.38 -34.76
CA ILE A 199 -41.48 9.13 -34.63
C ILE A 199 -42.38 8.87 -35.86
N GLU A 200 -42.76 9.91 -36.59
CA GLU A 200 -43.59 9.81 -37.81
C GLU A 200 -42.78 9.32 -39.02
N ASP A 201 -41.46 9.53 -39.02
CA ASP A 201 -40.55 8.94 -39.99
C ASP A 201 -40.16 7.52 -39.54
N GLN A 202 -40.91 6.54 -40.04
CA GLN A 202 -40.75 5.14 -39.66
C GLN A 202 -39.34 4.59 -39.93
N GLU A 203 -38.67 5.03 -41.00
CA GLU A 203 -37.34 4.56 -41.35
C GLU A 203 -36.29 5.13 -40.38
N LEU A 204 -36.37 6.44 -40.11
CA LEU A 204 -35.46 7.11 -39.18
C LEU A 204 -35.68 6.63 -37.73
N ALA A 205 -36.94 6.46 -37.33
CA ALA A 205 -37.31 5.96 -36.01
C ALA A 205 -36.77 4.54 -35.76
N THR A 206 -36.89 3.65 -36.76
CA THR A 206 -36.35 2.30 -36.68
C THR A 206 -34.82 2.31 -36.53
N LYS A 207 -34.13 3.22 -37.22
CA LYS A 207 -32.68 3.39 -37.09
C LYS A 207 -32.28 3.89 -35.70
N PHE A 208 -32.99 4.86 -35.15
CA PHE A 208 -32.74 5.40 -33.81
C PHE A 208 -32.96 4.36 -32.72
N LEU A 209 -34.09 3.65 -32.76
CA LEU A 209 -34.37 2.53 -31.86
C LEU A 209 -33.29 1.43 -31.95
N GLY A 210 -32.81 1.15 -33.17
CA GLY A 210 -31.71 0.22 -33.40
C GLY A 210 -30.41 0.66 -32.72
N THR A 211 -30.07 1.96 -32.79
CA THR A 211 -28.89 2.54 -32.12
C THR A 211 -29.05 2.52 -30.60
N MET A 212 -30.19 2.94 -30.08
CA MET A 212 -30.49 2.89 -28.65
C MET A 212 -30.36 1.48 -28.09
N ARG A 213 -30.91 0.47 -28.80
CA ARG A 213 -30.80 -0.95 -28.41
C ARG A 213 -29.33 -1.39 -28.30
N LYS A 214 -28.47 -1.00 -29.24
CA LYS A 214 -27.03 -1.32 -29.18
C LYS A 214 -26.36 -0.71 -27.96
N HIS A 215 -26.66 0.55 -27.64
CA HIS A 215 -26.10 1.20 -26.46
C HIS A 215 -26.65 0.62 -25.14
N GLY A 216 -27.93 0.23 -25.09
CA GLY A 216 -28.52 -0.48 -23.95
C GLY A 216 -27.84 -1.83 -23.70
N GLN A 217 -27.59 -2.61 -24.76
CA GLN A 217 -26.83 -3.85 -24.68
C GLN A 217 -25.37 -3.64 -24.24
N ARG A 218 -24.74 -2.52 -24.61
CA ARG A 218 -23.40 -2.15 -24.12
C ARG A 218 -23.42 -1.86 -22.63
N ILE A 219 -24.39 -1.09 -22.15
CA ILE A 219 -24.55 -0.79 -20.71
C ILE A 219 -24.76 -2.08 -19.92
N ALA A 220 -25.64 -2.97 -20.38
CA ALA A 220 -25.89 -4.25 -19.72
C ALA A 220 -24.61 -5.09 -19.57
N ARG A 221 -23.78 -5.17 -20.61
CA ARG A 221 -22.47 -5.85 -20.55
C ARG A 221 -21.52 -5.20 -19.55
N LEU A 222 -21.40 -3.86 -19.56
CA LEU A 222 -20.55 -3.14 -18.61
C LEU A 222 -20.97 -3.38 -17.16
N VAL A 223 -22.27 -3.43 -16.88
CA VAL A 223 -22.79 -3.72 -15.54
C VAL A 223 -22.47 -5.14 -15.11
N GLU A 224 -22.63 -6.13 -16.01
CA GLU A 224 -22.27 -7.52 -15.73
C GLU A 224 -20.78 -7.66 -15.42
N ASP A 225 -19.92 -7.03 -16.22
CA ASP A 225 -18.47 -7.02 -16.00
C ASP A 225 -18.12 -6.41 -14.63
N MET A 226 -18.79 -5.33 -14.23
CA MET A 226 -18.61 -4.72 -12.90
C MET A 226 -19.03 -5.64 -11.76
N LEU A 227 -20.14 -6.37 -11.90
CA LEU A 227 -20.60 -7.34 -10.90
C LEU A 227 -19.62 -8.49 -10.74
N VAL A 228 -19.06 -8.99 -11.86
CA VAL A 228 -18.04 -10.05 -11.83
C VAL A 228 -16.77 -9.55 -11.13
N ILE A 229 -16.29 -8.35 -11.46
CA ILE A 229 -15.10 -7.76 -10.82
C ILE A 229 -15.34 -7.55 -9.32
N SER A 230 -16.49 -7.00 -8.93
CA SER A 230 -16.83 -6.76 -7.52
C SER A 230 -16.86 -8.05 -6.69
N LYS A 231 -17.34 -9.16 -7.27
CA LYS A 231 -17.32 -10.48 -6.61
C LYS A 231 -15.90 -11.03 -6.46
N MET A 232 -15.01 -10.78 -7.42
CA MET A 232 -13.60 -11.17 -7.32
C MET A 232 -12.87 -10.37 -6.24
N GLU A 233 -13.15 -9.07 -6.11
CA GLU A 233 -12.48 -8.19 -5.12
C GLU A 233 -12.98 -8.41 -3.68
N SER A 234 -14.23 -8.81 -3.46
CA SER A 234 -14.79 -9.02 -2.12
C SER A 234 -14.15 -10.21 -1.38
N GLY A 235 -13.38 -11.04 -2.07
CA GLY A 235 -12.83 -12.28 -1.50
C GLY A 235 -13.90 -13.31 -1.20
N GLU A 236 -15.17 -13.08 -1.57
CA GLU A 236 -16.14 -14.16 -1.68
C GLU A 236 -15.55 -15.14 -2.68
N SER A 237 -15.21 -16.34 -2.21
CA SER A 237 -14.77 -17.41 -3.08
C SER A 237 -15.83 -17.57 -4.15
N ILE A 238 -15.53 -17.17 -5.39
CA ILE A 238 -16.28 -17.66 -6.53
C ILE A 238 -16.14 -19.18 -6.43
N ALA A 239 -17.20 -19.83 -5.97
CA ALA A 239 -17.24 -21.27 -5.87
C ALA A 239 -17.21 -21.79 -7.31
N LEU A 240 -16.00 -22.01 -7.82
CA LEU A 240 -15.79 -22.54 -9.16
C LEU A 240 -16.36 -23.95 -9.18
N ASN A 241 -17.32 -24.17 -10.06
CA ASN A 241 -17.84 -25.51 -10.28
C ASN A 241 -16.88 -26.24 -11.22
N ARG A 242 -15.81 -26.80 -10.65
CA ARG A 242 -14.74 -27.46 -11.41
C ARG A 242 -15.14 -28.87 -11.77
N ASP A 243 -15.29 -29.12 -13.05
CA ASP A 243 -15.52 -30.44 -13.63
C ASP A 243 -14.58 -30.65 -14.83
N ASP A 244 -14.37 -31.90 -15.22
CA ASP A 244 -13.68 -32.22 -16.46
C ASP A 244 -14.61 -31.95 -17.65
N PHE A 245 -14.15 -31.15 -18.62
CA PHE A 245 -14.88 -30.91 -19.86
C PHE A 245 -13.95 -30.92 -21.07
N LEU A 246 -14.51 -31.25 -22.23
CA LEU A 246 -13.79 -31.15 -23.51
C LEU A 246 -13.68 -29.69 -23.93
N VAL A 247 -12.45 -29.22 -24.16
CA VAL A 247 -12.19 -27.83 -24.60
C VAL A 247 -12.90 -27.53 -25.92
N MET A 248 -13.01 -28.53 -26.81
CA MET A 248 -13.72 -28.42 -28.09
C MET A 248 -15.21 -28.08 -27.94
N ASP A 249 -15.86 -28.45 -26.84
CA ASP A 249 -17.26 -28.11 -26.61
C ASP A 249 -17.41 -26.63 -26.25
N CYS A 250 -16.48 -26.07 -25.47
CA CYS A 250 -16.45 -24.62 -25.22
C CYS A 250 -16.20 -23.83 -26.50
N ILE A 251 -15.29 -24.30 -27.35
CA ILE A 251 -14.99 -23.64 -28.62
C ILE A 251 -16.22 -23.65 -29.53
N ARG A 252 -16.88 -24.81 -29.67
CA ARG A 252 -18.14 -24.92 -30.45
C ARG A 252 -19.21 -23.96 -29.95
N ASP A 253 -19.46 -23.93 -28.63
CA ASP A 253 -20.42 -22.99 -28.03
C ASP A 253 -20.09 -21.53 -28.38
N VAL A 254 -18.81 -21.15 -28.39
CA VAL A 254 -18.37 -19.79 -28.73
C VAL A 254 -18.55 -19.48 -30.21
N VAL A 255 -18.19 -20.41 -31.09
CA VAL A 255 -18.34 -20.25 -32.55
C VAL A 255 -19.82 -20.12 -32.91
N ASP A 256 -20.67 -20.98 -32.37
CA ASP A 256 -22.12 -20.95 -32.61
C ASP A 256 -22.73 -19.61 -32.15
N ARG A 257 -22.29 -19.08 -31.00
CA ARG A 257 -22.76 -17.77 -30.49
C ARG A 257 -22.31 -16.58 -31.35
N LEU A 258 -21.19 -16.72 -32.08
CA LEU A 258 -20.58 -15.66 -32.87
C LEU A 258 -20.79 -15.85 -34.38
N GLU A 259 -21.54 -16.88 -34.80
CA GLU A 259 -21.73 -17.28 -36.21
C GLU A 259 -22.10 -16.10 -37.11
N LEU A 260 -23.16 -15.36 -36.76
CA LEU A 260 -23.59 -14.18 -37.52
C LEU A 260 -22.51 -13.09 -37.66
N MET A 261 -21.64 -12.94 -36.66
CA MET A 261 -20.56 -11.95 -36.68
C MET A 261 -19.41 -12.43 -37.57
N ILE A 262 -19.07 -13.72 -37.47
CA ILE A 262 -18.07 -14.40 -38.30
C ILE A 262 -18.49 -14.31 -39.77
N GLU A 263 -19.73 -14.69 -40.10
CA GLU A 263 -20.27 -14.63 -41.46
C GLU A 263 -20.26 -13.21 -42.02
N LYS A 264 -20.74 -12.23 -41.23
CA LYS A 264 -20.82 -10.83 -41.65
C LYS A 264 -19.44 -10.22 -41.95
N GLN A 265 -18.39 -10.69 -41.27
CA GLN A 265 -17.02 -10.22 -41.47
C GLN A 265 -16.22 -11.08 -42.46
N GLY A 266 -16.76 -12.23 -42.90
CA GLY A 266 -16.03 -13.18 -43.73
C GLY A 266 -14.81 -13.79 -43.01
N ALA A 267 -14.86 -13.88 -41.68
CA ALA A 267 -13.73 -14.35 -40.88
C ALA A 267 -13.50 -15.86 -41.07
N VAL A 268 -12.23 -16.28 -41.15
CA VAL A 268 -11.84 -17.68 -41.25
C VAL A 268 -11.39 -18.17 -39.88
N ILE A 269 -12.03 -19.23 -39.38
CA ILE A 269 -11.61 -19.91 -38.16
C ILE A 269 -10.81 -21.15 -38.55
N SER A 270 -9.55 -21.21 -38.13
CA SER A 270 -8.67 -22.35 -38.37
C SER A 270 -8.20 -22.96 -37.05
N LYS A 271 -8.15 -24.29 -37.02
CA LYS A 271 -7.59 -25.08 -35.92
C LYS A 271 -6.15 -25.46 -36.31
N ILE A 272 -5.14 -24.93 -35.61
CA ILE A 272 -3.73 -25.15 -35.97
C ILE A 272 -3.15 -26.37 -35.24
N ILE A 273 -3.20 -26.40 -33.90
CA ILE A 273 -2.67 -27.51 -33.09
C ILE A 273 -3.54 -27.67 -31.84
N MET A 274 -4.52 -28.60 -31.87
CA MET A 274 -5.32 -28.96 -30.70
C MET A 274 -5.82 -30.41 -30.80
N PRO A 275 -5.52 -31.28 -29.82
CA PRO A 275 -6.13 -32.62 -29.74
C PRO A 275 -7.65 -32.52 -29.55
N ASP A 276 -8.42 -33.40 -30.19
CA ASP A 276 -9.89 -33.40 -30.07
C ASP A 276 -10.38 -33.91 -28.70
N ASP A 277 -9.52 -34.63 -27.97
CA ASP A 277 -9.76 -35.21 -26.66
C ASP A 277 -9.16 -34.37 -25.52
N LEU A 278 -8.75 -33.12 -25.79
CA LEU A 278 -8.21 -32.24 -24.76
C LEU A 278 -9.29 -31.91 -23.73
N THR A 279 -9.11 -32.45 -22.52
CA THR A 279 -9.96 -32.16 -21.36
C THR A 279 -9.28 -31.21 -20.39
N LEU A 280 -10.07 -30.38 -19.72
CA LEU A 280 -9.58 -29.44 -18.70
C LEU A 280 -10.45 -29.53 -17.44
N ASN A 281 -9.81 -29.65 -16.27
CA ASN A 281 -10.48 -29.63 -14.97
C ASN A 281 -10.63 -28.18 -14.48
N ALA A 282 -11.75 -27.54 -14.80
CA ALA A 282 -12.06 -26.19 -14.35
C ALA A 282 -13.55 -25.86 -14.50
N ASP A 283 -13.90 -24.61 -14.24
CA ASP A 283 -15.26 -24.14 -14.45
C ASP A 283 -15.51 -23.82 -15.94
N ARG A 284 -16.29 -24.69 -16.59
CA ARG A 284 -16.64 -24.58 -18.01
C ARG A 284 -17.25 -23.23 -18.36
N PHE A 285 -18.06 -22.64 -17.47
CA PHE A 285 -18.75 -21.37 -17.72
C PHE A 285 -17.74 -20.24 -17.91
N TYR A 286 -16.78 -20.10 -17.00
CA TYR A 286 -15.76 -19.06 -17.09
C TYR A 286 -14.82 -19.26 -18.28
N TRP A 287 -14.45 -20.49 -18.61
CA TRP A 287 -13.65 -20.77 -19.80
C TRP A 287 -14.36 -20.41 -21.10
N THR A 288 -15.64 -20.76 -21.23
CA THR A 288 -16.47 -20.32 -22.37
C THR A 288 -16.53 -18.79 -22.45
N GLN A 289 -16.63 -18.09 -21.31
CA GLN A 289 -16.66 -16.62 -21.29
C GLN A 289 -15.33 -15.99 -21.67
N ILE A 290 -14.20 -16.54 -21.22
CA ILE A 290 -12.86 -16.10 -21.63
C ILE A 290 -12.70 -16.25 -23.14
N LEU A 291 -13.01 -17.44 -23.67
CA LEU A 291 -12.93 -17.72 -25.10
C LEU A 291 -13.85 -16.80 -25.91
N PHE A 292 -15.10 -16.60 -25.45
CA PHE A 292 -16.04 -15.67 -26.08
C PHE A 292 -15.46 -14.25 -26.16
N ASN A 293 -14.95 -13.71 -25.04
CA ASN A 293 -14.40 -12.37 -24.99
C ASN A 293 -13.17 -12.20 -25.90
N LEU A 294 -12.29 -13.21 -25.97
CA LEU A 294 -11.11 -13.17 -26.83
C LEU A 294 -11.49 -13.23 -28.32
N VAL A 295 -12.37 -14.15 -28.71
CA VAL A 295 -12.81 -14.30 -30.11
C VAL A 295 -13.64 -13.10 -30.55
N GLU A 296 -14.57 -12.62 -29.72
CA GLU A 296 -15.36 -11.40 -30.02
C GLU A 296 -14.44 -10.18 -30.20
N ASN A 297 -13.39 -10.05 -29.36
CA ASN A 297 -12.41 -8.98 -29.52
C ASN A 297 -11.57 -9.12 -30.78
N ALA A 298 -11.16 -10.33 -31.16
CA ALA A 298 -10.43 -10.58 -32.41
C ALA A 298 -11.28 -10.19 -33.63
N LEU A 299 -12.55 -10.59 -33.66
CA LEU A 299 -13.51 -10.21 -34.71
C LEU A 299 -13.73 -8.69 -34.76
N LYS A 300 -13.86 -8.02 -33.60
CA LYS A 300 -14.02 -6.55 -33.56
C LYS A 300 -12.78 -5.80 -34.06
N GLN A 301 -11.58 -6.25 -33.68
CA GLN A 301 -10.33 -5.53 -33.97
C GLN A 301 -9.70 -5.90 -35.32
N ASN A 302 -10.12 -6.99 -35.96
CA ASN A 302 -9.57 -7.43 -37.23
C ASN A 302 -10.63 -7.37 -38.37
N PRO A 303 -11.02 -6.16 -38.83
CA PRO A 303 -12.04 -5.98 -39.85
C PRO A 303 -11.58 -6.32 -41.29
N ALA A 304 -10.30 -6.66 -41.49
CA ALA A 304 -9.76 -7.11 -42.77
C ALA A 304 -9.32 -8.58 -42.67
N ASN A 305 -9.47 -9.34 -43.75
CA ASN A 305 -9.06 -10.74 -43.87
C ASN A 305 -7.63 -10.94 -43.35
N GLY A 306 -7.50 -11.49 -42.14
CA GLY A 306 -6.31 -12.10 -41.54
C GLY A 306 -5.00 -11.30 -41.64
N LEU A 307 -4.42 -10.93 -40.50
CA LEU A 307 -2.96 -10.82 -40.46
C LEU A 307 -2.40 -12.23 -40.70
N GLU A 308 -1.70 -12.41 -41.82
CA GLU A 308 -0.92 -13.62 -42.14
C GLU A 308 0.05 -14.00 -41.00
#